data_AF-X1GZS7-F1
#
_entry.id   AF-X1GZS7-F1
#
_cell.length_a   1.000
_cell.length_b   1.000
_cell.length_c   1.000
_cell.angle_alpha   90.00
_cell.angle_beta   90.00
_cell.angle_gamma   90.00
#
_symmetry.space_group_name_H-M   'P 1'
#
loop_
_entity.id
_entity.type
_entity.pdbx_description
1 polymer ?
#
loop_
_entity_poly.entity_id
_entity_poly.type
_entity_poly.pdbx_seq_one_letter_code
_entity_poly.pdbx_strand_id
1 'polypeptide(L)'
;GTAWKSISDEKYKTIIETKEDIHGLDLVELLHPIKYQWNKKYIEKYGENDEVLYGFTAQNVQEVIPEMVNEDSEGDLWYSPSGFEAILTSAIQEQQSQIEQLQSENESLKERIEALELAIGQILAQG
;
A
#
# COMPACT_ATOMS: atom_id res chain seq x y z
N GLY A 1 -0.80 26.30 -16.98
CA GLY A 1 -1.22 25.05 -16.33
C GLY A 1 -1.88 24.18 -17.37
N THR A 2 -1.23 23.09 -17.77
CA THR A 2 -1.87 22.08 -18.63
C THR A 2 -2.66 21.17 -17.72
N ALA A 3 -4.00 21.27 -17.78
CA ALA A 3 -4.86 20.32 -17.10
C ALA A 3 -4.63 18.94 -17.73
N TRP A 4 -3.96 18.05 -17.01
CA TRP A 4 -3.83 16.66 -17.39
C TRP A 4 -5.22 16.02 -17.30
N LYS A 5 -5.80 15.67 -18.45
CA LYS A 5 -7.09 14.97 -18.52
C LYS A 5 -6.80 13.48 -18.64
N SER A 6 -7.05 12.73 -17.58
CA SER A 6 -7.00 11.26 -17.61
C SER A 6 -8.35 10.72 -18.08
N ILE A 7 -8.40 10.12 -19.28
CA ILE A 7 -9.60 9.44 -19.77
C ILE A 7 -9.79 8.16 -18.94
N SER A 8 -10.91 8.04 -18.22
CA SER A 8 -11.15 6.93 -17.30
C SER A 8 -12.62 6.46 -17.25
N ASP A 9 -13.38 6.71 -18.32
CA ASP A 9 -14.76 6.21 -18.46
C ASP A 9 -14.75 4.67 -18.57
N GLU A 10 -15.64 4.01 -17.81
CA GLU A 10 -15.72 2.55 -17.68
C GLU A 10 -15.87 1.85 -19.03
N LYS A 11 -16.62 2.45 -19.97
CA LYS A 11 -16.84 1.88 -21.31
C LYS A 11 -15.57 1.71 -22.15
N TYR A 12 -14.46 2.36 -21.76
CA TYR A 12 -13.16 2.24 -22.41
C TYR A 12 -12.20 1.33 -21.64
N LYS A 13 -12.65 0.66 -20.58
CA LYS A 13 -11.85 -0.26 -19.78
C LYS A 13 -12.44 -1.66 -19.86
N THR A 14 -11.59 -2.65 -20.11
CA THR A 14 -11.92 -4.04 -19.80
C THR A 14 -11.39 -4.30 -18.41
N ILE A 15 -12.28 -4.54 -17.44
CA ILE A 15 -11.91 -4.82 -16.06
C ILE A 15 -11.39 -6.26 -16.00
N ILE A 16 -10.13 -6.42 -15.63
CA ILE A 16 -9.46 -7.72 -15.55
C ILE A 16 -9.59 -8.30 -14.14
N GLU A 17 -9.46 -7.45 -13.12
CA GLU A 17 -9.43 -7.78 -11.70
C GLU A 17 -10.15 -6.71 -10.87
N THR A 18 -10.73 -7.10 -9.72
CA THR A 18 -11.34 -6.19 -8.76
C THR A 18 -10.45 -5.98 -7.55
N LYS A 19 -10.87 -5.12 -6.61
CA LYS A 19 -10.07 -4.83 -5.40
C LYS A 19 -9.75 -6.10 -4.60
N GLU A 20 -10.63 -7.09 -4.64
CA GLU A 20 -10.46 -8.38 -3.96
C GLU A 20 -9.29 -9.19 -4.53
N ASP A 21 -8.90 -8.95 -5.79
CA ASP A 21 -7.80 -9.64 -6.47
C ASP A 21 -6.47 -8.87 -6.38
N ILE A 22 -6.52 -7.53 -6.21
CA ILE A 22 -5.31 -6.67 -6.15
C ILE A 22 -4.48 -6.93 -4.89
N HIS A 23 -5.09 -7.39 -3.79
CA HIS A 23 -4.41 -7.64 -2.51
C HIS A 23 -3.43 -6.53 -2.13
N GLY A 24 -3.96 -5.29 -2.07
CA GLY A 24 -3.14 -4.09 -2.00
C GLY A 24 -2.26 -4.06 -0.76
N LEU A 25 -2.74 -4.59 0.38
CA LEU A 25 -1.95 -4.62 1.60
C LEU A 25 -0.71 -5.51 1.45
N ASP A 26 -0.86 -6.69 0.87
CA ASP A 26 0.25 -7.63 0.64
C ASP A 26 1.31 -7.01 -0.27
N LEU A 27 0.87 -6.31 -1.33
CA LEU A 27 1.77 -5.62 -2.25
C LEU A 27 2.57 -4.51 -1.54
N VAL A 28 1.92 -3.66 -0.73
CA VAL A 28 2.62 -2.54 -0.08
C VAL A 28 3.55 -3.01 1.04
N GLU A 29 3.29 -4.16 1.66
CA GLU A 29 4.18 -4.76 2.65
C GLU A 29 5.48 -5.28 2.02
N LEU A 30 5.43 -5.74 0.78
CA LEU A 30 6.60 -6.21 0.02
C LEU A 30 7.39 -5.08 -0.64
N LEU A 31 6.76 -3.93 -0.88
CA LEU A 31 7.43 -2.77 -1.48
C LEU A 31 8.44 -2.13 -0.52
N HIS A 32 9.58 -1.71 -1.06
CA HIS A 32 10.64 -1.05 -0.32
C HIS A 32 10.75 0.43 -0.69
N PRO A 33 10.01 1.33 -0.02
CA PRO A 33 10.16 2.77 -0.24
C PRO A 33 11.55 3.22 0.18
N ILE A 34 12.20 3.99 -0.68
CA ILE A 34 13.55 4.51 -0.47
C ILE A 34 13.57 6.03 -0.49
N LYS A 35 14.60 6.58 0.15
CA LYS A 35 14.99 7.97 0.06
C LYS A 35 16.30 8.03 -0.71
N TYR A 36 16.36 8.81 -1.79
CA TYR A 36 17.51 8.82 -2.69
C TYR A 36 17.87 10.22 -3.19
N GLN A 37 19.07 10.31 -3.73
CA GLN A 37 19.56 11.42 -4.55
C GLN A 37 20.13 10.84 -5.83
N TRP A 38 20.09 11.61 -6.91
CA TRP A 38 20.67 11.19 -8.17
C TRP A 38 22.20 11.10 -8.05
N ASN A 39 22.77 10.03 -8.62
CA ASN A 39 24.22 9.82 -8.60
C ASN A 39 24.90 10.56 -9.77
N LYS A 40 26.24 10.56 -9.77
CA LYS A 40 27.03 11.21 -10.82
C LYS A 40 26.70 10.73 -12.24
N LYS A 41 26.41 9.44 -12.43
CA LYS A 41 26.07 8.88 -13.75
C LYS A 41 24.77 9.49 -14.29
N TYR A 42 23.77 9.65 -13.42
CA TYR A 42 22.52 10.32 -13.78
C TYR A 42 22.77 11.80 -14.09
N ILE A 43 23.52 12.49 -13.24
CA ILE A 43 23.82 13.92 -13.42
C ILE A 43 24.55 14.18 -14.74
N GLU A 44 25.49 13.32 -15.12
CA GLU A 44 26.21 13.41 -16.40
C GLU A 44 25.29 13.18 -17.62
N LYS A 45 24.27 12.32 -17.52
CA LYS A 45 23.35 11.96 -18.62
C LYS A 45 22.16 12.92 -18.73
N TYR A 46 21.62 13.41 -17.62
CA TYR A 46 20.32 14.13 -17.55
C TYR A 46 20.40 15.51 -16.89
N GLY A 47 21.54 15.90 -16.33
CA GLY A 47 21.76 17.19 -15.67
C GLY A 47 21.72 17.13 -14.15
N GLU A 48 22.20 18.19 -13.50
CA GLU A 48 22.26 18.28 -12.03
C GLU A 48 20.87 18.30 -11.39
N ASN A 49 20.71 17.46 -10.36
CA ASN A 49 19.60 17.52 -9.44
C ASN A 49 20.10 17.07 -8.05
N ASP A 50 20.24 18.03 -7.14
CA ASP A 50 20.69 17.81 -5.76
C ASP A 50 19.51 17.56 -4.78
N GLU A 51 18.28 17.49 -5.31
CA GLU A 51 17.11 17.26 -4.47
C GLU A 51 17.08 15.85 -3.90
N VAL A 52 16.68 15.79 -2.63
CA VAL A 52 16.41 14.54 -1.94
C VAL A 52 14.98 14.12 -2.22
N LEU A 53 14.83 12.96 -2.84
CA LEU A 53 13.54 12.43 -3.30
C LEU A 53 13.16 11.17 -2.53
N TYR A 54 11.86 10.88 -2.52
CA TYR A 54 11.30 9.62 -2.04
C TYR A 54 10.69 8.88 -3.22
N GLY A 55 10.86 7.56 -3.26
CA GLY A 55 10.35 6.74 -4.34
C GLY A 55 10.75 5.28 -4.19
N PHE A 56 10.86 4.58 -5.31
CA PHE A 56 11.26 3.18 -5.37
C PHE A 56 12.37 3.00 -6.40
N THR A 57 13.13 1.90 -6.31
CA THR A 57 13.92 1.46 -7.47
C THR A 57 13.02 0.67 -8.41
N ALA A 58 13.28 0.75 -9.72
CA ALA A 58 12.53 -0.06 -10.68
C ALA A 58 12.69 -1.56 -10.41
N GLN A 59 13.82 -1.99 -9.86
CA GLN A 59 14.08 -3.38 -9.48
C GLN A 59 13.20 -3.83 -8.31
N ASN A 60 13.05 -3.01 -7.27
CA ASN A 60 12.15 -3.35 -6.16
C ASN A 60 10.68 -3.41 -6.62
N VAL A 61 10.27 -2.51 -7.51
CA VAL A 61 8.93 -2.59 -8.11
C VAL A 61 8.81 -3.84 -8.98
N GLN A 62 9.84 -4.22 -9.72
CA GLN A 62 9.80 -5.39 -10.61
C GLN A 62 9.63 -6.71 -9.85
N GLU A 63 10.23 -6.83 -8.67
CA GLU A 63 10.11 -8.01 -7.82
C GLU A 63 8.70 -8.19 -7.26
N VAL A 64 7.96 -7.10 -7.06
CA VAL A 64 6.63 -7.12 -6.42
C VAL A 64 5.49 -7.00 -7.45
N ILE A 65 5.63 -6.07 -8.39
CA ILE A 65 4.62 -5.68 -9.38
C ILE A 65 5.29 -5.53 -10.77
N PRO A 66 5.72 -6.65 -11.40
CA PRO A 66 6.52 -6.62 -12.62
C PRO A 66 5.85 -5.89 -13.80
N GLU A 67 4.53 -5.93 -13.88
CA GLU A 67 3.71 -5.26 -14.90
C GLU A 67 3.81 -3.72 -14.89
N MET A 68 4.24 -3.11 -13.77
CA MET A 68 4.45 -1.66 -13.69
C MET A 68 5.83 -1.22 -14.17
N VAL A 69 6.72 -2.16 -14.46
CA VAL A 69 8.12 -1.92 -14.87
C VAL A 69 8.29 -2.17 -16.35
N ASN A 70 8.99 -1.25 -17.01
CA ASN A 70 9.36 -1.33 -18.40
C ASN A 70 10.87 -1.22 -18.54
N GLU A 71 11.39 -1.78 -19.63
CA GLU A 71 12.81 -1.73 -20.00
C GLU A 71 12.93 -0.99 -21.32
N ASP A 72 13.89 -0.07 -21.42
CA ASP A 72 14.18 0.61 -22.68
C ASP A 72 15.16 -0.19 -23.57
N SER A 73 15.49 0.36 -24.74
CA SER A 73 16.41 -0.30 -25.68
C SER A 73 17.86 -0.38 -25.19
N GLU A 74 18.23 0.38 -24.16
CA GLU A 74 19.57 0.36 -23.55
C GLU A 74 19.65 -0.60 -22.35
N GLY A 75 18.51 -1.19 -21.94
CA GLY A 75 18.41 -2.07 -20.77
C GLY A 75 18.16 -1.31 -19.46
N ASP A 76 17.88 0.00 -19.52
CA ASP A 76 17.55 0.80 -18.34
C ASP A 76 16.08 0.55 -17.95
N LEU A 77 15.86 0.19 -16.68
CA LEU A 77 14.52 -0.05 -16.13
C LEU A 77 13.90 1.24 -15.61
N TRP A 78 12.60 1.42 -15.89
CA TRP A 78 11.78 2.49 -15.34
C TRP A 78 10.40 1.96 -14.98
N TYR A 79 9.72 2.60 -14.04
CA TYR A 79 8.36 2.22 -13.65
C TYR A 79 7.38 3.37 -13.87
N SER A 80 6.13 3.03 -14.15
CA SER A 80 5.05 4.03 -14.20
C SER A 80 4.52 4.28 -12.79
N PRO A 81 4.54 5.52 -12.28
CA PRO A 81 3.94 5.82 -10.98
C PRO A 81 2.41 5.77 -11.01
N SER A 82 1.79 5.83 -12.20
CA SER A 82 0.34 5.72 -12.36
C SER A 82 -0.13 4.31 -12.04
N GLY A 83 -1.03 4.18 -11.06
CA GLY A 83 -1.58 2.90 -10.59
C GLY A 83 -1.26 2.62 -9.12
N PHE A 84 -0.15 3.17 -8.58
CA PHE A 84 0.16 3.03 -7.16
C PHE A 84 -0.95 3.62 -6.29
N GLU A 85 -1.60 4.70 -6.71
CA GLU A 85 -2.73 5.29 -5.99
C GLU A 85 -3.90 4.31 -5.82
N ALA A 86 -4.16 3.43 -6.79
CA ALA A 86 -5.22 2.42 -6.70
C ALA A 86 -4.82 1.29 -5.75
N ILE A 87 -3.58 0.80 -5.86
CA ILE A 87 -3.01 -0.22 -4.98
C ILE A 87 -3.00 0.26 -3.52
N LEU A 88 -2.48 1.47 -3.27
CA LEU A 88 -2.46 2.10 -1.95
C LEU A 88 -3.88 2.30 -1.41
N THR A 89 -4.86 2.66 -2.27
CA THR A 89 -6.26 2.76 -1.86
C THR A 89 -6.82 1.42 -1.42
N SER A 90 -6.54 0.33 -2.16
CA SER A 90 -6.94 -1.03 -1.77
C SER A 90 -6.29 -1.43 -0.44
N ALA A 91 -4.99 -1.21 -0.29
CA ALA A 91 -4.25 -1.49 0.95
C ALA A 91 -4.85 -0.79 2.17
N ILE A 92 -5.20 0.49 2.05
CA ILE A 92 -5.82 1.27 3.13
C ILE A 92 -7.21 0.73 3.45
N GLN A 93 -8.00 0.33 2.46
CA GLN A 93 -9.32 -0.26 2.69
C GLN A 93 -9.24 -1.64 3.37
N GLU A 94 -8.30 -2.47 2.96
CA GLU A 94 -8.01 -3.77 3.59
C GLU A 94 -7.55 -3.57 5.03
N GLN A 95 -6.62 -2.66 5.27
CA GLN A 95 -6.16 -2.30 6.62
C GLN A 95 -7.30 -1.77 7.49
N GLN A 96 -8.19 -0.93 6.95
CA GLN A 96 -9.35 -0.40 7.68
C GLN A 96 -10.30 -1.53 8.09
N SER A 97 -10.54 -2.51 7.20
CA SER A 97 -11.35 -3.69 7.52
C SER A 97 -10.73 -4.52 8.65
N GLN A 98 -9.40 -4.70 8.67
CA GLN A 98 -8.71 -5.41 9.75
C GLN A 98 -8.81 -4.66 11.08
N ILE A 99 -8.70 -3.32 11.06
CA ILE A 99 -8.85 -2.49 12.26
C ILE A 99 -10.26 -2.63 12.84
N GLU A 100 -11.30 -2.57 12.01
CA GLU A 100 -12.68 -2.71 12.45
C GLU A 100 -12.95 -4.09 13.07
N GLN A 101 -12.42 -5.15 12.46
CA GLN A 101 -12.51 -6.51 13.01
C GLN A 101 -11.81 -6.59 14.38
N LEU A 102 -10.57 -6.10 14.49
CA LEU A 102 -9.80 -6.11 15.73
C LEU A 102 -10.48 -5.29 16.84
N GLN A 103 -11.12 -4.17 16.51
CA GLN A 103 -11.88 -3.36 17.46
C GLN A 103 -13.09 -4.13 17.99
N SER A 104 -13.85 -4.78 17.11
CA SER A 104 -15.01 -5.58 17.51
C SER A 104 -14.62 -6.78 18.40
N GLU A 105 -13.54 -7.49 18.05
CA GLU A 105 -13.01 -8.57 18.88
C GLU A 105 -12.53 -8.06 20.25
N ASN A 106 -11.90 -6.89 20.28
CA ASN A 106 -11.44 -6.27 21.51
C ASN A 106 -12.60 -5.87 22.45
N GLU A 107 -13.68 -5.31 21.90
CA GLU A 107 -14.89 -5.00 22.64
C GLU A 107 -15.53 -6.25 23.23
N SER A 108 -15.69 -7.32 22.42
CA SER A 108 -16.23 -8.59 22.90
C SER A 108 -15.38 -9.21 24.01
N LEU A 109 -14.04 -9.15 23.89
CA LEU A 109 -13.14 -9.62 24.94
C LEU A 109 -13.25 -8.80 26.23
N LYS A 110 -13.40 -7.47 26.13
CA LYS A 110 -13.60 -6.60 27.30
C LYS A 110 -14.91 -6.91 28.03
N GLU A 111 -16.01 -7.08 27.31
CA GLU A 111 -17.30 -7.46 27.91
C GLU A 111 -17.22 -8.82 28.63
N ARG A 112 -16.53 -9.79 28.02
CA ARG A 112 -16.31 -11.10 28.65
C ARG A 112 -15.45 -11.01 29.91
N ILE A 113 -14.43 -10.16 29.91
CA ILE A 113 -13.59 -9.92 31.09
C ILE A 113 -14.43 -9.31 32.22
N GLU A 114 -15.21 -8.26 31.93
CA GLU A 114 -16.07 -7.61 32.93
C GLU A 114 -17.09 -8.59 33.53
N ALA A 115 -17.72 -9.43 32.69
CA ALA A 115 -18.66 -10.44 33.16
C ALA A 115 -18.01 -11.48 34.10
N LEU A 116 -16.76 -11.89 33.80
CA LEU A 116 -15.99 -12.81 34.64
C LEU A 116 -15.58 -12.16 35.96
N GLU A 117 -15.13 -10.89 35.93
CA GLU A 117 -14.78 -10.13 37.13
C GLU A 117 -15.98 -9.97 38.07
N LEU A 118 -17.16 -9.68 37.53
CA LEU A 118 -18.41 -9.61 38.30
C LEU A 118 -18.78 -10.96 38.92
N ALA A 119 -18.69 -12.05 38.15
CA ALA A 119 -18.98 -13.40 38.65
C ALA A 119 -18.03 -13.81 39.78
N ILE A 120 -16.73 -13.51 39.65
CA ILE A 120 -15.74 -13.75 40.70
C ILE A 120 -16.07 -12.94 41.95
N GLY A 121 -16.39 -11.65 41.80
CA GLY A 121 -16.79 -10.80 42.92
C GLY A 121 -18.01 -11.32 43.68
N GLN A 122 -19.01 -11.83 42.96
CA GLN A 122 -20.21 -12.43 43.56
C GLN A 122 -19.91 -13.72 44.33
N ILE A 123 -18.99 -14.55 43.83
CA ILE A 123 -18.56 -15.78 44.52
C ILE A 123 -17.81 -15.42 45.81
N LEU A 124 -16.89 -14.46 45.75
CA LEU A 124 -16.12 -14.01 46.91
C LEU A 124 -16.98 -13.33 47.98
N ALA A 125 -18.10 -12.69 47.61
CA ALA A 125 -19.03 -12.09 48.56
C ALA A 125 -19.94 -13.11 49.27
N GLN A 126 -20.05 -14.34 48.76
CA GLN A 126 -20.91 -15.40 49.31
C GLN A 126 -20.16 -16.40 50.20
N GLY A 127 -18.83 -16.38 50.20
CA GLY A 127 -17.97 -17.22 51.05
C GLY A 127 -17.46 -16.48 52.28
#